data_AF-A0AAP0LLK6-F1
#
_entry.id   AF-A0AAP0LLK6-F1
#
_cell.length_a   1.000
_cell.length_b   1.000
_cell.length_c   1.000
_cell.angle_alpha   90.00
_cell.angle_beta   90.00
_cell.angle_gamma   90.00
#
_symmetry.space_group_name_H-M   'P 1'
#
loop_
_entity.id
_entity.type
_entity.pdbx_description
1 polymer ?
#
loop_
_entity_poly.entity_id
_entity_poly.type
_entity_poly.pdbx_seq_one_letter_code
_entity_poly.pdbx_strand_id
1 'polypeptide(L)'
;MASSSSSSKKALSLVFYITLFCFLSGSVSASRTSPSDVNSKVKLGLYYESLCPYSANFIINYLVKIFEDVDLLSIVDLHLSPWGNAKIRANNSTFDCQHGPSECLLNTVEACAIDSWPELNKHFPFIYCIESLVYEHKYSQWETCFDKLELDPKPIVDCYTSGYGTQLELKYAAETNSLVPPHQYVPWVVVDGQPLYEDYENFISYICKAYKGNVVPKACSNLFLITNYYGVEQKPVFPVGYNK
;
A
#
# COMPACT_ATOMS: atom_id res chain seq x y z
N MET A 1 34.46 -82.13 -43.20
CA MET A 1 35.57 -81.15 -43.01
C MET A 1 34.96 -79.84 -42.53
N ALA A 2 35.31 -79.19 -41.43
CA ALA A 2 36.12 -79.45 -40.24
C ALA A 2 35.58 -78.44 -39.17
N SER A 3 35.17 -78.93 -37.98
CA SER A 3 35.67 -78.58 -36.62
C SER A 3 35.78 -77.07 -36.30
N SER A 4 35.27 -76.51 -35.21
CA SER A 4 35.37 -76.87 -33.77
C SER A 4 34.36 -76.03 -32.94
N SER A 5 33.55 -76.57 -32.01
CA SER A 5 33.77 -76.66 -30.54
C SER A 5 34.10 -75.31 -29.87
N SER A 6 33.32 -74.73 -28.93
CA SER A 6 33.01 -75.17 -27.54
C SER A 6 31.93 -74.22 -26.96
N SER A 7 30.74 -74.64 -26.52
CA SER A 7 30.32 -75.16 -25.19
C SER A 7 30.53 -74.24 -23.97
N SER A 8 29.44 -73.64 -23.48
CA SER A 8 29.08 -73.69 -22.06
C SER A 8 27.56 -73.60 -21.88
N LYS A 9 27.06 -74.33 -20.88
CA LYS A 9 25.70 -74.84 -20.74
C LYS A 9 24.97 -74.18 -19.57
N LYS A 10 23.62 -74.11 -19.71
CA LYS A 10 22.57 -74.08 -18.66
C LYS A 10 22.42 -72.73 -17.94
N ALA A 11 21.23 -72.27 -17.56
CA ALA A 11 20.04 -73.02 -17.14
C ALA A 11 18.73 -72.28 -17.47
N LEU A 12 17.71 -73.08 -17.70
CA LEU A 12 16.29 -72.71 -17.76
C LEU A 12 15.76 -72.63 -16.31
N SER A 13 15.07 -71.56 -15.93
CA SER A 13 14.07 -71.64 -14.85
C SER A 13 12.97 -70.59 -15.01
N LEU A 14 11.79 -71.10 -15.31
CA LEU A 14 10.46 -70.53 -15.08
C LEU A 14 10.30 -70.16 -13.59
N VAL A 15 9.50 -69.11 -13.26
CA VAL A 15 8.46 -69.12 -12.20
C VAL A 15 8.10 -67.71 -11.66
N PHE A 16 6.79 -67.44 -11.76
CA PHE A 16 5.89 -66.60 -10.94
C PHE A 16 5.94 -65.06 -11.00
N TYR A 17 4.90 -64.52 -11.65
CA TYR A 17 4.34 -63.20 -11.41
C TYR A 17 3.86 -63.07 -9.96
N ILE A 18 4.55 -62.26 -9.15
CA ILE A 18 4.03 -61.75 -7.88
C ILE A 18 3.36 -60.42 -8.17
N THR A 19 2.03 -60.43 -8.17
CA THR A 19 1.18 -59.23 -8.18
C THR A 19 1.45 -58.42 -6.91
N LEU A 20 2.23 -57.35 -7.04
CA LEU A 20 2.46 -56.39 -5.96
C LEU A 20 1.21 -55.52 -5.78
N PHE A 21 0.32 -55.97 -4.90
CA PHE A 21 -0.76 -55.19 -4.33
C PHE A 21 -0.15 -54.18 -3.34
N CYS A 22 0.41 -53.07 -3.85
CA CYS A 22 0.76 -51.94 -3.02
C CYS A 22 -0.52 -51.16 -2.71
N PHE A 23 -1.06 -51.40 -1.52
CA PHE A 23 -1.97 -50.48 -0.85
C PHE A 23 -1.31 -49.10 -0.79
N LEU A 24 -1.67 -48.22 -1.71
CA LEU A 24 -1.50 -46.79 -1.55
C LEU A 24 -2.49 -46.35 -0.46
N SER A 25 -2.05 -46.47 0.80
CA SER A 25 -2.63 -45.72 1.91
C SER A 25 -2.40 -44.25 1.59
N GLY A 26 -3.34 -43.66 0.85
CA GLY A 26 -3.41 -42.22 0.65
C GLY A 26 -3.65 -41.57 2.00
N SER A 27 -2.57 -41.13 2.64
CA SER A 27 -2.66 -40.19 3.75
C SER A 27 -3.28 -38.91 3.19
N VAL A 28 -4.59 -38.77 3.35
CA VAL A 28 -5.27 -37.48 3.14
C VAL A 28 -4.69 -36.57 4.22
N SER A 29 -3.68 -35.78 3.86
CA SER A 29 -3.26 -34.65 4.67
C SER A 29 -4.46 -33.71 4.70
N ALA A 30 -5.25 -33.79 5.77
CA ALA A 30 -6.15 -32.74 6.15
C ALA A 30 -5.30 -31.47 6.26
N SER A 31 -5.45 -30.58 5.29
CA SER A 31 -5.02 -29.19 5.40
C SER A 31 -5.64 -28.67 6.69
N ARG A 32 -4.81 -28.52 7.73
CA ARG A 32 -5.17 -27.74 8.90
C ARG A 32 -5.23 -26.32 8.38
N THR A 33 -6.42 -25.84 8.01
CA THR A 33 -6.70 -24.41 8.10
C THR A 33 -6.42 -24.01 9.53
N SER A 34 -5.23 -23.44 9.75
CA SER A 34 -4.98 -22.65 10.94
C SER A 34 -6.14 -21.66 11.07
N PRO A 35 -6.70 -21.46 12.27
CA PRO A 35 -7.57 -20.32 12.49
C PRO A 35 -6.81 -19.09 12.03
N SER A 36 -7.37 -18.35 11.08
CA SER A 36 -6.87 -17.04 10.67
C SER A 36 -7.02 -16.09 11.86
N ASP A 37 -6.08 -16.17 12.78
CA ASP A 37 -5.94 -15.26 13.92
C ASP A 37 -4.75 -14.32 13.63
N VAL A 38 -4.84 -13.65 12.48
CA VAL A 38 -4.04 -12.47 12.20
C VAL A 38 -5.03 -11.34 12.19
N ASN A 39 -4.97 -10.50 13.23
CA ASN A 39 -5.68 -9.24 13.32
C ASN A 39 -5.35 -8.42 12.06
N SER A 40 -6.16 -8.56 11.01
CA SER A 40 -5.84 -8.02 9.69
C SER A 40 -6.08 -6.52 9.73
N LYS A 41 -5.00 -5.75 9.88
CA LYS A 41 -5.03 -4.30 9.73
C LYS A 41 -5.72 -3.93 8.42
N VAL A 42 -6.47 -2.83 8.44
CA VAL A 42 -7.08 -2.26 7.24
C VAL A 42 -6.01 -1.52 6.46
N LYS A 43 -5.87 -1.87 5.18
CA LYS A 43 -4.97 -1.17 4.26
C LYS A 43 -5.54 0.21 3.93
N LEU A 44 -4.73 1.24 4.14
CA LEU A 44 -5.01 2.62 3.75
C LEU A 44 -3.89 3.08 2.80
N GLY A 45 -4.21 3.30 1.53
CA GLY A 45 -3.30 3.89 0.56
C GLY A 45 -3.63 5.37 0.35
N LEU A 46 -2.62 6.23 0.42
CA LEU A 46 -2.69 7.62 0.00
C LEU A 46 -1.69 7.85 -1.15
N TYR A 47 -2.22 8.21 -2.32
CA TYR A 47 -1.43 8.63 -3.48
C TYR A 47 -1.59 10.14 -3.65
N TYR A 48 -0.48 10.86 -3.62
CA TYR A 48 -0.49 12.31 -3.44
C TYR A 48 0.68 13.00 -4.14
N GLU A 49 0.65 14.33 -4.17
CA GLU A 49 1.73 15.19 -4.67
C GLU A 49 2.12 16.19 -3.59
N SER A 50 3.41 16.37 -3.37
CA SER A 50 3.95 17.16 -2.28
C SER A 50 3.63 18.66 -2.36
N LEU A 51 3.24 19.21 -3.53
CA LEU A 51 2.83 20.61 -3.67
C LEU A 51 1.35 20.79 -4.01
N CYS A 52 0.57 19.71 -4.04
CA CYS A 52 -0.86 19.81 -4.22
C CYS A 52 -1.53 20.29 -2.91
N PRO A 53 -2.26 21.42 -2.91
CA PRO A 53 -2.85 21.97 -1.69
C PRO A 53 -3.89 21.04 -1.04
N TYR A 54 -4.61 20.23 -1.83
CA TYR A 54 -5.56 19.24 -1.30
C TYR A 54 -4.84 18.04 -0.66
N SER A 55 -3.69 17.64 -1.21
CA SER A 55 -2.86 16.58 -0.65
C SER A 55 -2.28 17.02 0.70
N ALA A 56 -1.66 18.20 0.73
CA ALA A 56 -1.16 18.82 1.96
C ALA A 56 -2.24 18.92 3.03
N ASN A 57 -3.41 19.48 2.67
CA ASN A 57 -4.56 19.59 3.55
C ASN A 57 -5.01 18.24 4.11
N PHE A 58 -5.10 17.21 3.26
CA PHE A 58 -5.48 15.87 3.69
C PHE A 58 -4.48 15.30 4.71
N ILE A 59 -3.18 15.42 4.43
CA ILE A 59 -2.13 14.91 5.32
C ILE A 59 -2.20 15.60 6.69
N ILE A 60 -2.28 16.93 6.72
CA ILE A 60 -2.15 17.68 7.98
C ILE A 60 -3.46 17.80 8.79
N ASN A 61 -4.64 17.75 8.15
CA ASN A 61 -5.92 17.97 8.83
C ASN A 61 -6.80 16.71 8.93
N TYR A 62 -6.52 15.67 8.14
CA TYR A 62 -7.35 14.46 8.08
C TYR A 62 -6.55 13.22 8.45
N LEU A 63 -5.46 12.92 7.74
CA LEU A 63 -4.65 11.72 7.96
C LEU A 63 -4.01 11.72 9.35
N VAL A 64 -3.57 12.88 9.85
CA VAL A 64 -2.98 13.04 11.19
C VAL A 64 -3.88 12.46 12.29
N LYS A 65 -5.21 12.45 12.11
CA LYS A 65 -6.18 11.94 13.09
C LYS A 65 -5.99 10.44 13.39
N ILE A 66 -5.36 9.68 12.49
CA ILE A 66 -4.98 8.29 12.78
C ILE A 66 -3.97 8.23 13.93
N PHE A 67 -3.04 9.18 13.97
CA PHE A 67 -1.96 9.22 14.97
C PHE A 67 -2.42 9.76 16.32
N GLU A 68 -3.59 10.40 16.38
CA GLU A 68 -4.21 10.91 17.60
C GLU A 68 -4.96 9.82 18.39
N ASP A 69 -5.32 8.69 17.74
CA ASP A 69 -6.01 7.54 18.35
C ASP A 69 -5.13 6.29 18.22
N VAL A 70 -4.50 5.88 19.32
CA VAL A 70 -3.59 4.71 19.36
C VAL A 70 -4.27 3.40 18.94
N ASP A 71 -5.56 3.25 19.22
CA ASP A 71 -6.31 2.06 18.84
C ASP A 71 -6.57 2.10 17.33
N LEU A 72 -6.89 3.26 16.78
CA LEU A 72 -7.05 3.44 15.33
C LEU A 72 -5.74 3.19 14.58
N LEU A 73 -4.62 3.76 15.03
CA LEU A 73 -3.31 3.52 14.45
C LEU A 73 -2.93 2.04 14.47
N SER A 74 -3.30 1.32 15.54
CA SER A 74 -2.99 -0.11 15.70
C SER A 74 -3.67 -1.00 14.65
N ILE A 75 -4.79 -0.54 14.08
CA ILE A 75 -5.59 -1.30 13.11
C ILE A 75 -5.38 -0.85 11.66
N VAL A 76 -4.51 0.13 11.41
CA VAL A 76 -4.23 0.65 10.06
C VAL A 76 -2.86 0.18 9.57
N ASP A 77 -2.83 -0.22 8.30
CA ASP A 77 -1.64 -0.45 7.49
C ASP A 77 -1.56 0.69 6.45
N LEU A 78 -0.83 1.76 6.78
CA LEU A 78 -0.76 2.98 5.99
C LEU A 78 0.37 2.90 4.95
N HIS A 79 0.00 3.09 3.68
CA HIS A 79 0.89 3.22 2.55
C HIS A 79 0.84 4.65 1.99
N LEU A 80 2.00 5.28 1.84
CA LEU A 80 2.16 6.64 1.30
C LEU A 80 2.89 6.56 -0.06
N SER A 81 2.32 7.20 -1.08
CA SER A 81 2.88 7.24 -2.43
C SER A 81 2.99 8.70 -2.94
N PRO A 82 4.16 9.35 -2.73
CA PRO A 82 4.44 10.69 -3.25
C PRO A 82 4.79 10.64 -4.75
N TRP A 83 3.79 10.71 -5.62
CA TRP A 83 3.97 10.73 -7.07
C TRP A 83 2.81 11.45 -7.76
N GLY A 84 1.60 10.98 -7.51
CA GLY A 84 0.35 11.58 -8.00
C GLY A 84 0.26 11.69 -9.52
N ASN A 85 0.09 12.90 -10.04
CA ASN A 85 -0.05 13.18 -11.47
C ASN A 85 1.28 13.49 -12.17
N ALA A 86 2.42 13.25 -11.50
CA ALA A 86 3.71 13.34 -12.14
C ALA A 86 3.82 12.40 -13.35
N LYS A 87 4.62 12.81 -14.34
CA LYS A 87 4.83 12.08 -15.59
C LYS A 87 6.30 11.81 -15.81
N ILE A 88 6.61 10.61 -16.29
CA ILE A 88 7.97 10.25 -16.71
C ILE A 88 8.25 10.89 -18.07
N ARG A 89 9.34 11.66 -18.20
CA ARG A 89 9.80 12.20 -19.49
C ARG A 89 10.44 11.10 -20.34
N ALA A 90 10.58 11.36 -21.64
CA ALA A 90 11.10 10.39 -22.62
C ALA A 90 12.50 9.82 -22.32
N ASN A 91 13.30 10.47 -21.47
CA ASN A 91 14.62 9.97 -21.05
C ASN A 91 14.54 8.94 -19.91
N ASN A 92 13.34 8.65 -19.38
CA ASN A 92 13.09 7.73 -18.26
C ASN A 92 13.89 8.05 -16.98
N SER A 93 14.41 9.27 -16.84
CA SER A 93 15.26 9.67 -15.72
C SER A 93 14.89 11.04 -15.15
N THR A 94 13.86 11.69 -15.71
CA THR A 94 13.38 12.99 -15.27
C THR A 94 11.86 13.01 -15.30
N PHE A 95 11.27 13.85 -14.44
CA PHE A 95 9.84 13.88 -14.20
C PHE A 95 9.26 15.27 -14.48
N ASP A 96 8.04 15.29 -14.99
CA ASP A 96 7.20 16.48 -15.10
C ASP A 96 6.14 16.42 -14.02
N CYS A 97 6.20 17.35 -13.07
CA CYS A 97 5.23 17.48 -11.99
C CYS A 97 4.36 18.73 -12.21
N GLN A 98 3.10 18.70 -11.77
CA GLN A 98 2.11 19.74 -12.10
C GLN A 98 2.47 21.10 -11.49
N HIS A 99 3.13 21.10 -10.33
CA HIS A 99 3.53 22.30 -9.61
C HIS A 99 5.03 22.62 -9.79
N GLY A 100 5.66 22.04 -10.82
CA GLY A 100 7.01 22.37 -11.25
C GLY A 100 8.13 21.60 -10.54
N PRO A 101 9.40 22.00 -10.74
CA PRO A 101 10.55 21.22 -10.28
C PRO A 101 10.64 21.03 -8.76
N SER A 102 10.12 21.99 -7.98
CA SER A 102 10.09 21.89 -6.52
C SER A 102 9.19 20.75 -6.04
N GLU A 103 8.09 20.47 -6.74
CA GLU A 103 7.25 19.30 -6.45
C GLU A 103 8.00 18.01 -6.75
N CYS A 104 8.65 17.91 -7.91
CA CYS A 104 9.41 16.70 -8.23
C CYS A 104 10.53 16.44 -7.19
N LEU A 105 11.19 17.50 -6.72
CA LEU A 105 12.18 17.40 -5.65
C LEU A 105 11.54 16.89 -4.36
N LEU A 106 10.42 17.48 -3.92
CA LEU A 106 9.80 17.14 -2.66
C LEU A 106 9.13 15.75 -2.69
N ASN A 107 8.51 15.33 -3.79
CA ASN A 107 8.10 13.94 -4.00
C ASN A 107 9.27 12.98 -3.78
N THR A 108 10.42 13.27 -4.42
CA THR A 108 11.64 12.45 -4.26
C THR A 108 12.17 12.46 -2.82
N VAL A 109 12.14 13.61 -2.14
CA VAL A 109 12.57 13.74 -0.74
C VAL A 109 11.69 12.90 0.18
N GLU A 110 10.37 12.92 -0.02
CA GLU A 110 9.42 12.15 0.78
C GLU A 110 9.50 10.65 0.47
N ALA A 111 9.67 10.27 -0.80
CA ALA A 111 9.99 8.89 -1.21
C ALA A 111 11.26 8.38 -0.51
N CYS A 112 12.31 9.19 -0.50
CA CYS A 112 13.56 8.89 0.21
C CYS A 112 13.36 8.78 1.73
N ALA A 113 12.48 9.58 2.33
CA ALA A 113 12.15 9.49 3.75
C ALA A 113 11.45 8.17 4.09
N ILE A 114 10.48 7.76 3.27
CA ILE A 114 9.78 6.47 3.44
C ILE A 114 10.74 5.30 3.34
N ASP A 115 11.65 5.30 2.35
CA ASP A 115 12.62 4.21 2.15
C ASP A 115 13.72 4.19 3.22
N SER A 116 14.27 5.36 3.59
CA SER A 116 15.38 5.47 4.54
C SER A 116 14.94 5.27 5.99
N TRP A 117 13.68 5.59 6.32
CA TRP A 117 13.09 5.46 7.65
C TRP A 117 11.80 4.65 7.58
N PRO A 118 11.89 3.31 7.42
CA PRO A 118 10.73 2.47 7.16
C PRO A 118 9.73 2.44 8.31
N GLU A 119 10.12 2.83 9.52
CA GLU A 119 9.20 2.97 10.63
C GLU A 119 8.27 4.19 10.44
N LEU A 120 6.96 3.93 10.41
CA LEU A 120 5.94 4.96 10.19
C LEU A 120 6.03 6.13 11.17
N ASN A 121 6.36 5.85 12.43
CA ASN A 121 6.53 6.88 13.46
C ASN A 121 7.77 7.78 13.25
N LYS A 122 8.60 7.49 12.24
CA LYS A 122 9.78 8.27 11.90
C LYS A 122 9.64 9.03 10.58
N HIS A 123 9.20 8.39 9.50
CA HIS A 123 9.02 9.12 8.23
C HIS A 123 7.78 10.00 8.21
N PHE A 124 6.67 9.59 8.84
CA PHE A 124 5.44 10.39 8.79
C PHE A 124 5.58 11.77 9.44
N PRO A 125 6.20 11.94 10.63
CA PRO A 125 6.43 13.28 11.19
C PRO A 125 7.21 14.22 10.25
N PHE A 126 8.17 13.68 9.49
CA PHE A 126 8.93 14.45 8.52
C PHE A 126 8.06 14.90 7.34
N ILE A 127 7.29 13.98 6.75
CA ILE A 127 6.33 14.28 5.68
C ILE A 127 5.29 15.30 6.17
N TYR A 128 4.70 15.08 7.36
CA TYR A 128 3.75 16.01 7.98
C TYR A 128 4.35 17.42 8.13
N CYS A 129 5.61 17.53 8.53
CA CYS A 129 6.29 18.82 8.65
C CYS A 129 6.47 19.52 7.29
N ILE A 130 6.87 18.77 6.25
CA ILE A 130 6.99 19.30 4.88
C ILE A 130 5.62 19.78 4.40
N GLU A 131 4.59 18.94 4.50
CA GLU A 131 3.24 19.24 4.04
C GLU A 131 2.59 20.40 4.81
N SER A 132 2.96 20.57 6.09
CA SER A 132 2.57 21.77 6.86
C SER A 132 3.18 23.05 6.27
N LEU A 133 4.45 23.01 5.87
CA LEU A 133 5.09 24.14 5.21
C LEU A 133 4.49 24.38 3.82
N VAL A 134 4.10 23.34 3.09
CA VAL A 134 3.41 23.46 1.80
C VAL A 134 2.07 24.16 1.96
N TYR A 135 1.26 23.72 2.93
CA TYR A 135 -0.03 24.32 3.26
C TYR A 135 0.10 25.79 3.69
N GLU A 136 1.19 26.16 4.38
CA GLU A 136 1.50 27.54 4.74
C GLU A 136 2.17 28.37 3.63
N HIS A 137 2.35 27.81 2.43
CA HIS A 137 3.08 28.43 1.31
C HIS A 137 4.55 28.78 1.63
N LYS A 138 5.20 27.96 2.46
CA LYS A 138 6.60 28.05 2.91
C LYS A 138 7.43 26.82 2.52
N TYR A 139 7.02 26.06 1.52
CA TYR A 139 7.66 24.80 1.10
C TYR A 139 9.17 24.93 0.80
N SER A 140 9.67 26.11 0.46
CA SER A 140 11.10 26.36 0.28
C SER A 140 11.93 26.17 1.56
N GLN A 141 11.28 26.09 2.72
CA GLN A 141 11.90 25.89 4.04
C GLN A 141 11.85 24.43 4.50
N TRP A 142 11.56 23.47 3.61
CA TRP A 142 11.36 22.05 3.97
C TRP A 142 12.55 21.46 4.75
N GLU A 143 13.78 21.87 4.47
CA GLU A 143 14.98 21.39 5.19
C GLU A 143 14.94 21.70 6.69
N THR A 144 14.20 22.75 7.11
CA THR A 144 14.01 23.06 8.53
C THR A 144 13.31 21.93 9.30
N CYS A 145 12.66 21.00 8.61
CA CYS A 145 12.05 19.82 9.22
C CYS A 145 13.08 18.84 9.80
N PHE A 146 14.33 18.82 9.31
CA PHE A 146 15.39 18.03 9.93
C PHE A 146 15.70 18.55 11.33
N ASP A 147 15.93 19.85 11.46
CA ASP A 147 16.24 20.49 12.74
C ASP A 147 15.07 20.41 13.72
N LYS A 148 13.85 20.69 13.26
CA LYS A 148 12.63 20.66 14.10
C LYS A 148 12.35 19.28 14.71
N LEU A 149 12.73 18.22 14.00
CA LEU A 149 12.44 16.83 14.40
C LEU A 149 13.69 16.10 14.90
N GLU A 150 14.84 16.78 14.98
CA GLU A 150 16.13 16.21 15.38
C GLU A 150 16.51 14.98 14.51
N LEU A 151 16.23 15.04 13.20
CA LEU A 151 16.50 13.98 12.25
C LEU A 151 17.84 14.21 11.54
N ASP A 152 18.64 13.15 11.40
CA ASP A 152 19.86 13.19 10.58
C ASP A 152 19.48 13.34 9.09
N PRO A 153 19.88 14.44 8.41
CA PRO A 153 19.57 14.65 7.00
C PRO A 153 20.30 13.69 6.06
N LYS A 154 21.41 13.10 6.50
CA LYS A 154 22.34 12.37 5.63
C LYS A 154 21.67 11.25 4.81
N PRO A 155 20.84 10.36 5.37
CA PRO A 155 20.20 9.30 4.58
C PRO A 155 19.33 9.83 3.43
N ILE A 156 18.62 10.93 3.69
CA ILE A 156 17.70 11.54 2.71
C ILE A 156 18.50 12.25 1.62
N VAL A 157 19.49 13.05 2.02
CA VAL A 157 20.40 13.74 1.10
C VAL A 157 21.14 12.74 0.21
N ASP A 158 21.73 11.69 0.79
CA ASP A 158 22.41 10.64 0.02
C ASP A 158 21.44 9.96 -0.96
N CYS A 159 20.19 9.70 -0.55
CA CYS A 159 19.17 9.08 -1.40
C CYS A 159 18.81 9.94 -2.63
N TYR A 160 18.41 11.21 -2.45
CA TYR A 160 17.97 12.03 -3.59
C TYR A 160 19.12 12.57 -4.44
N THR A 161 20.35 12.61 -3.92
CA THR A 161 21.54 13.05 -4.70
C THR A 161 22.29 11.93 -5.41
N SER A 162 22.15 10.67 -4.98
CA SER A 162 22.84 9.52 -5.61
C SER A 162 22.16 8.97 -6.87
N GLY A 163 20.96 9.46 -7.20
CA GLY A 163 20.10 8.88 -8.23
C GLY A 163 19.25 7.69 -7.75
N TYR A 164 19.40 7.27 -6.48
CA TYR A 164 18.52 6.27 -5.87
C TYR A 164 17.08 6.80 -5.73
N GLY A 165 16.91 8.08 -5.38
CA GLY A 165 15.60 8.74 -5.36
C GLY A 165 14.86 8.63 -6.70
N THR A 166 15.55 8.75 -7.84
CA THR A 166 14.95 8.52 -9.17
C THR A 166 14.42 7.10 -9.34
N GLN A 167 15.10 6.10 -8.77
CA GLN A 167 14.62 4.71 -8.82
C GLN A 167 13.38 4.50 -7.95
N LEU A 168 13.30 5.18 -6.81
CA LEU A 168 12.10 5.17 -5.95
C LEU A 168 10.92 5.80 -6.66
N GLU A 169 11.10 6.99 -7.25
CA GLU A 169 10.05 7.67 -8.03
C GLU A 169 9.55 6.81 -9.18
N LEU A 170 10.42 6.07 -9.89
CA LEU A 170 9.99 5.13 -10.94
C LEU A 170 9.15 3.97 -10.38
N LYS A 171 9.41 3.51 -9.15
CA LYS A 171 8.57 2.50 -8.48
C LYS A 171 7.21 3.11 -8.12
N TYR A 172 7.19 4.30 -7.52
CA TYR A 172 5.96 5.03 -7.18
C TYR A 172 5.11 5.33 -8.42
N ALA A 173 5.75 5.68 -9.54
CA ALA A 173 5.09 5.84 -10.83
C ALA A 173 4.46 4.53 -11.30
N ALA A 174 5.19 3.40 -11.22
CA ALA A 174 4.69 2.11 -11.66
C ALA A 174 3.48 1.64 -10.82
N GLU A 175 3.54 1.78 -9.49
CA GLU A 175 2.41 1.42 -8.63
C GLU A 175 1.21 2.34 -8.81
N THR A 176 1.42 3.66 -8.94
CA THR A 176 0.32 4.62 -9.15
C THR A 176 -0.36 4.36 -10.49
N ASN A 177 0.41 4.09 -11.55
CA ASN A 177 -0.13 3.72 -12.87
C ASN A 177 -0.84 2.35 -12.88
N SER A 178 -0.58 1.50 -11.88
CA SER A 178 -1.23 0.19 -11.75
C SER A 178 -2.56 0.23 -10.99
N LEU A 179 -2.97 1.40 -10.49
CA LEU A 179 -4.24 1.57 -9.79
C LEU A 179 -5.42 1.16 -10.66
N VAL A 180 -6.34 0.40 -10.07
CA VAL A 180 -7.59 -0.01 -10.70
C VAL A 180 -8.77 0.37 -9.80
N PRO A 181 -9.64 1.30 -10.25
CA PRO A 181 -9.49 2.13 -11.44
C PRO A 181 -8.30 3.10 -11.32
N PRO A 182 -7.78 3.63 -12.45
CA PRO A 182 -6.78 4.68 -12.41
C PRO A 182 -7.27 5.87 -11.58
N HIS A 183 -6.37 6.52 -10.85
CA HIS A 183 -6.71 7.73 -10.10
C HIS A 183 -7.13 8.85 -11.05
N GLN A 184 -8.08 9.68 -10.62
CA GLN A 184 -8.64 10.76 -11.42
C GLN A 184 -8.14 12.15 -11.00
N TYR A 185 -7.59 12.23 -9.78
CA TYR A 185 -7.07 13.41 -9.12
C TYR A 185 -6.23 12.97 -7.92
N VAL A 186 -5.61 13.93 -7.23
CA VAL A 186 -4.97 13.74 -5.93
C VAL A 186 -5.56 14.72 -4.89
N PRO A 187 -5.63 14.35 -3.61
CA PRO A 187 -5.24 13.07 -3.03
C PRO A 187 -6.17 11.93 -3.48
N TRP A 188 -5.59 10.77 -3.80
CA TRP A 188 -6.34 9.56 -4.11
C TRP A 188 -6.24 8.59 -2.94
N VAL A 189 -7.36 8.38 -2.24
CA VAL A 189 -7.43 7.58 -1.02
C VAL A 189 -8.11 6.26 -1.29
N VAL A 190 -7.47 5.17 -0.87
CA VAL A 190 -7.94 3.80 -1.06
C VAL A 190 -7.99 3.09 0.28
N VAL A 191 -9.15 2.54 0.66
CA VAL A 191 -9.33 1.74 1.87
C VAL A 191 -9.69 0.31 1.48
N ASP A 192 -8.85 -0.65 1.86
CA ASP A 192 -8.99 -2.09 1.53
C ASP A 192 -9.31 -2.36 0.04
N GLY A 193 -8.62 -1.63 -0.85
CA GLY A 193 -8.80 -1.72 -2.30
C GLY A 193 -9.98 -0.91 -2.85
N GLN A 194 -10.78 -0.26 -2.01
CA GLN A 194 -11.87 0.64 -2.42
C GLN A 194 -11.39 2.09 -2.53
N PRO A 195 -11.35 2.71 -3.73
CA PRO A 195 -11.15 4.15 -3.85
C PRO A 195 -12.35 4.90 -3.27
N LEU A 196 -12.09 5.96 -2.52
CA LEU A 196 -13.13 6.72 -1.81
C LEU A 196 -13.75 7.86 -2.62
N TYR A 197 -13.14 8.21 -3.75
CA TYR A 197 -13.55 9.34 -4.57
C TYR A 197 -13.74 10.62 -3.73
N GLU A 198 -14.82 11.37 -3.92
CA GLU A 198 -15.10 12.65 -3.23
C GLU A 198 -15.30 12.49 -1.72
N ASP A 199 -15.46 11.25 -1.23
CA ASP A 199 -15.66 10.93 0.18
C ASP A 199 -14.34 10.62 0.91
N TYR A 200 -13.20 10.97 0.31
CA TYR A 200 -11.87 10.65 0.83
C TYR A 200 -11.61 11.20 2.24
N GLU A 201 -12.25 12.32 2.61
CA GLU A 201 -12.16 12.91 3.94
C GLU A 201 -12.80 12.04 5.04
N ASN A 202 -13.76 11.19 4.66
CA ASN A 202 -14.45 10.26 5.56
C ASN A 202 -13.74 8.90 5.69
N PHE A 203 -12.47 8.78 5.28
CA PHE A 203 -11.70 7.53 5.28
C PHE A 203 -11.72 6.74 6.60
N ILE A 204 -11.80 7.42 7.76
CA ILE A 204 -11.92 6.75 9.07
C ILE A 204 -13.19 5.89 9.13
N SER A 205 -14.31 6.38 8.60
CA SER A 205 -15.56 5.62 8.53
C SER A 205 -15.41 4.35 7.71
N TYR A 206 -14.66 4.42 6.60
CA TYR A 206 -14.36 3.27 5.75
C TYR A 206 -13.43 2.28 6.46
N ILE A 207 -12.42 2.77 7.17
CA ILE A 207 -11.54 1.93 8.00
C ILE A 207 -12.37 1.16 9.03
N CYS A 208 -13.23 1.87 9.76
CA CYS A 208 -14.08 1.27 10.79
C CYS A 208 -15.05 0.23 10.22
N LYS A 209 -15.57 0.46 9.00
CA LYS A 209 -16.44 -0.50 8.30
C LYS A 209 -15.68 -1.72 7.77
N ALA A 210 -14.45 -1.53 7.31
CA ALA A 210 -13.61 -2.59 6.75
C ALA A 210 -12.95 -3.47 7.83
N TYR A 211 -12.72 -2.92 9.01
CA TYR A 211 -12.05 -3.60 10.11
C TYR A 211 -12.90 -4.74 10.68
N LYS A 212 -12.27 -5.92 10.79
CA LYS A 212 -12.92 -7.17 11.25
C LYS A 212 -12.35 -7.69 12.57
N GLY A 213 -11.44 -6.95 13.20
CA GLY A 213 -10.85 -7.33 14.47
C GLY A 213 -11.75 -7.00 15.66
N ASN A 214 -11.39 -7.55 16.83
CA ASN A 214 -12.22 -7.45 18.03
C ASN A 214 -12.01 -6.15 18.81
N VAL A 215 -10.88 -5.47 18.61
CA VAL A 215 -10.55 -4.22 19.29
C VAL A 215 -11.10 -3.07 18.47
N VAL A 216 -12.25 -2.51 18.86
CA VAL A 216 -12.91 -1.42 18.16
C VAL A 216 -12.37 -0.07 18.66
N PRO A 217 -11.68 0.74 17.82
CA PRO A 217 -11.21 2.05 18.23
C PRO A 217 -12.35 2.98 18.65
N LYS A 218 -12.03 3.97 19.49
CA LYS A 218 -13.00 4.99 19.91
C LYS A 218 -13.56 5.76 18.72
N ALA A 219 -12.70 6.10 17.74
CA ALA A 219 -13.12 6.71 16.48
C ALA A 219 -14.24 5.93 15.78
N CYS A 220 -14.18 4.59 15.81
CA CYS A 220 -15.19 3.71 15.21
C CYS A 220 -16.48 3.62 16.04
N SER A 221 -16.39 3.72 17.35
CA SER A 221 -17.54 3.64 18.25
C SER A 221 -18.50 4.85 18.09
N ASN A 222 -17.95 6.05 17.88
CA ASN A 222 -18.75 7.26 17.69
C ASN A 222 -19.55 7.27 16.37
N LEU A 223 -19.05 6.58 15.34
CA LEU A 223 -19.74 6.43 14.06
C LEU A 223 -21.04 5.62 14.19
N PHE A 224 -21.05 4.57 15.01
CA PHE A 224 -22.25 3.78 15.27
C PHE A 224 -23.32 4.58 16.03
N LEU A 225 -22.93 5.49 16.92
CA LEU A 225 -23.88 6.35 17.65
C LEU A 225 -24.56 7.39 16.74
N ILE A 226 -23.82 7.99 15.81
CA ILE A 226 -24.37 8.93 14.83
C ILE A 226 -25.30 8.19 13.86
N THR A 227 -24.91 7.01 13.39
CA THR A 227 -25.74 6.19 12.49
C THR A 227 -27.04 5.73 13.18
N ASN A 228 -26.99 5.40 14.47
CA ASN A 228 -28.18 5.06 15.25
C ASN A 228 -29.07 6.26 15.56
N TYR A 229 -28.52 7.48 15.66
CA TYR A 229 -29.29 8.71 15.85
C TYR A 229 -30.01 9.16 14.57
N TYR A 230 -29.37 8.99 13.40
CA TYR A 230 -29.95 9.31 12.09
C TYR A 230 -30.58 8.10 11.37
N GLY A 231 -30.74 6.98 12.07
CA GLY A 231 -31.24 5.69 11.56
C GLY A 231 -32.74 5.66 11.23
N VAL A 232 -33.23 6.59 10.41
CA VAL A 232 -34.40 6.34 9.56
C VAL A 232 -33.89 6.25 8.13
N GLU A 233 -33.96 5.03 7.59
CA GLU A 233 -33.67 4.63 6.22
C GLU A 233 -34.18 5.66 5.20
N GLN A 234 -33.32 6.55 4.71
CA GLN A 234 -33.67 7.39 3.57
C GLN A 234 -33.54 6.53 2.32
N LYS A 235 -34.70 6.13 1.76
CA LYS A 235 -34.79 5.51 0.44
C LYS A 235 -33.98 6.33 -0.57
N PRO A 236 -33.25 5.68 -1.50
CA PRO A 236 -32.53 6.38 -2.55
C PRO A 236 -33.51 7.20 -3.38
N VAL A 237 -33.39 8.53 -3.29
CA VAL A 237 -34.06 9.45 -4.21
C VAL A 237 -33.26 9.41 -5.50
N PHE A 238 -33.70 8.57 -6.44
CA PHE A 238 -33.21 8.66 -7.82
C PHE A 238 -33.59 10.04 -8.38
N PRO A 239 -32.64 10.81 -8.94
CA PRO A 239 -33.00 12.05 -9.61
C PRO A 239 -33.88 11.73 -10.82
N VAL A 240 -35.11 12.26 -10.78
CA VAL A 240 -36.02 12.28 -11.92
C VAL A 240 -35.32 13.01 -13.05
N GLY A 241 -35.16 12.31 -14.18
CA GLY A 241 -34.55 12.86 -15.38
C GLY A 241 -35.29 14.11 -15.86
N TYR A 242 -34.52 15.15 -16.20
CA TYR A 242 -35.06 16.30 -16.92
C TYR A 242 -35.05 16.00 -18.42
N ASN A 243 -36.24 15.73 -18.95
CA ASN A 243 -36.57 15.88 -20.36
C ASN A 243 -37.00 17.34 -20.60
N LYS A 244 -36.15 18.11 -21.28
CA LYS A 244 -36.43 19.05 -22.39
C LYS A 244 -35.36 20.12 -22.47
#